data_AF-A0A1G2X955-F1
#
_entry.id   AF-A0A1G2X955-F1
#
_cell.length_a   1.000
_cell.length_b   1.000
_cell.length_c   1.000
_cell.angle_alpha   90.00
_cell.angle_beta   90.00
_cell.angle_gamma   90.00
#
_symmetry.space_group_name_H-M   'P 1'
#
loop_
_entity.id
_entity.type
_entity.pdbx_description
1 polymer ?
#
loop_
_entity_poly.entity_id
_entity_poly.type
_entity_poly.pdbx_seq_one_letter_code
_entity_poly.pdbx_strand_id
1 'polypeptide(L)'
;MKKCVLKFVFAVLVLLIPALCQAMTFTDDGTIGPGYNESTEIRNLATVGMTGGNSSNVWIRDYGTMNFSGGTVSHVRVENVGTMNLLSSSFRDIELRNSANFNIDGGQFEGRIATWDSSTININSGYVQQGWLESVNYTVANFYGGDTAWNFLTLRDYAIANIRGGNIHFTSFDLHGFASLNVFGGQIALDIPVSLFLRDSVTLNIYGGGSAILSNGFYLEDNSQINVYYSSIIYNEPGKCGPPILGYRLIDGSGFLLNQFTQTEISQINFIPEPMSLLLFGFGLLALRKSKK
;
A
#
# COMPACT_ATOMS: atom_id res chain seq x y z
N MET A 1 2.15 -62.26 -32.17
CA MET A 1 3.00 -61.06 -31.94
C MET A 1 2.23 -59.74 -31.79
N LYS A 2 1.01 -59.54 -32.33
CA LYS A 2 0.29 -58.24 -32.23
C LYS A 2 -0.29 -57.87 -30.84
N LYS A 3 -0.43 -58.83 -29.91
CA LYS A 3 -0.97 -58.58 -28.55
C LYS A 3 0.07 -58.11 -27.51
N CYS A 4 1.38 -58.30 -27.75
CA CYS A 4 2.42 -57.81 -26.83
C CYS A 4 2.73 -56.32 -27.03
N VAL A 5 2.68 -55.82 -28.28
CA VAL A 5 3.01 -54.42 -28.58
C VAL A 5 1.99 -53.45 -27.97
N LEU A 6 0.71 -53.83 -27.95
CA LEU A 6 -0.36 -52.98 -27.40
C LEU A 6 -0.25 -52.82 -25.87
N LYS A 7 0.20 -53.85 -25.14
CA LYS A 7 0.43 -53.77 -23.69
C LYS A 7 1.65 -52.92 -23.35
N PHE A 8 2.67 -52.90 -24.21
CA PHE A 8 3.86 -52.08 -24.02
C PHE A 8 3.58 -50.60 -24.26
N VAL A 9 2.78 -50.26 -25.28
CA VAL A 9 2.36 -48.87 -25.54
C VAL A 9 1.45 -48.35 -24.42
N PHE A 10 0.54 -49.17 -23.87
CA PHE A 10 -0.30 -48.77 -22.74
C PHE A 10 0.49 -48.61 -21.44
N ALA A 11 1.49 -49.47 -21.18
CA ALA A 11 2.34 -49.34 -19.99
C ALA A 11 3.24 -48.10 -20.05
N VAL A 12 3.77 -47.76 -21.23
CA VAL A 12 4.56 -46.53 -21.43
C VAL A 12 3.68 -45.28 -21.37
N LEU A 13 2.45 -45.33 -21.88
CA LEU A 13 1.51 -44.21 -21.80
C LEU A 13 1.05 -43.95 -20.35
N VAL A 14 0.82 -45.00 -19.56
CA VAL A 14 0.46 -44.88 -18.13
C VAL A 14 1.64 -44.44 -17.26
N LEU A 15 2.87 -44.76 -17.65
CA LEU A 15 4.09 -44.27 -16.97
C LEU A 15 4.50 -42.84 -17.36
N LEU A 16 3.95 -42.28 -18.45
CA LEU A 16 4.21 -40.90 -18.89
C LEU A 16 3.18 -39.87 -18.39
N ILE A 17 2.02 -40.32 -17.90
CA ILE A 17 0.97 -39.43 -17.36
C ILE A 17 1.33 -38.79 -15.99
N PRO A 18 2.14 -39.39 -15.08
CA PRO A 18 2.48 -38.73 -13.81
C PRO A 18 3.34 -37.46 -13.97
N ALA A 19 3.93 -37.22 -15.14
CA ALA A 19 4.81 -36.08 -15.38
C ALA A 19 4.08 -34.76 -15.66
N LEU A 20 2.75 -34.77 -15.81
CA LEU A 20 1.97 -33.59 -16.18
C LEU A 20 1.01 -33.08 -15.10
N CYS A 21 0.94 -33.76 -13.95
CA CYS A 21 0.16 -33.33 -12.81
C CYS A 21 1.04 -33.43 -11.56
N GLN A 22 1.68 -32.32 -11.16
CA GLN A 22 2.33 -32.26 -9.86
C GLN A 22 1.23 -32.42 -8.80
N ALA A 23 1.10 -33.63 -8.25
CA ALA A 23 0.17 -33.90 -7.17
C ALA A 23 0.57 -33.08 -5.95
N MET A 24 -0.41 -32.35 -5.40
CA MET A 24 -0.28 -31.66 -4.11
C MET A 24 0.14 -32.70 -3.06
N THR A 25 1.36 -32.58 -2.54
CA THR A 25 1.86 -33.49 -1.50
C THR A 25 1.62 -32.83 -0.16
N PHE A 26 0.65 -33.35 0.59
CA PHE A 26 0.49 -33.02 2.00
C PHE A 26 1.54 -33.80 2.79
N THR A 27 2.34 -33.11 3.59
CA THR A 27 3.23 -33.73 4.56
C THR A 27 2.48 -34.05 5.85
N ASP A 28 3.02 -34.94 6.65
CA ASP A 28 2.40 -35.41 7.91
C ASP A 28 2.22 -34.29 8.96
N ASP A 29 2.90 -33.15 8.78
CA ASP A 29 2.77 -31.95 9.62
C ASP A 29 1.69 -30.96 9.12
N GLY A 30 0.92 -31.32 8.09
CA GLY A 30 -0.12 -30.45 7.53
C GLY A 30 0.42 -29.33 6.64
N THR A 31 1.66 -29.44 6.15
CA THR A 31 2.20 -28.51 5.17
C THR A 31 2.00 -28.99 3.72
N ILE A 32 1.83 -28.03 2.82
CA ILE A 32 1.84 -28.28 1.38
C ILE A 32 3.29 -28.12 0.90
N GLY A 33 3.87 -29.22 0.41
CA GLY A 33 5.22 -29.21 -0.16
C GLY A 33 5.32 -28.37 -1.44
N PRO A 34 6.55 -28.08 -1.91
CA PRO A 34 6.77 -27.28 -3.11
C PRO A 34 6.16 -27.97 -4.34
N GLY A 35 5.34 -27.23 -5.08
CA GLY A 35 4.67 -27.68 -6.31
C GLY A 35 3.74 -26.61 -6.87
N TYR A 36 3.11 -26.90 -8.02
CA TYR A 36 2.04 -26.06 -8.55
C TYR A 36 0.69 -26.46 -7.97
N ASN A 37 -0.07 -25.48 -7.51
CA ASN A 37 -1.35 -25.67 -6.87
C ASN A 37 -2.38 -24.70 -7.46
N GLU A 38 -3.35 -25.22 -8.21
CA GLU A 38 -4.36 -24.38 -8.86
C GLU A 38 -5.26 -23.65 -7.85
N SER A 39 -5.65 -24.33 -6.77
CA SER A 39 -6.54 -23.78 -5.76
C SER A 39 -6.37 -24.47 -4.40
N THR A 40 -6.24 -23.66 -3.36
CA THR A 40 -6.24 -24.10 -1.96
C THR A 40 -7.32 -23.35 -1.20
N GLU A 41 -8.15 -24.08 -0.45
CA GLU A 41 -9.18 -23.48 0.41
C GLU A 41 -9.03 -23.95 1.85
N ILE A 42 -9.06 -23.01 2.79
CA ILE A 42 -8.89 -23.24 4.23
C ILE A 42 -10.09 -22.63 4.95
N ARG A 43 -10.76 -23.43 5.80
CA ARG A 43 -11.97 -23.02 6.54
C ARG A 43 -11.94 -23.48 8.00
N ASN A 44 -12.84 -22.93 8.82
CA ASN A 44 -13.24 -23.47 10.12
C ASN A 44 -12.07 -23.71 11.08
N LEU A 45 -11.33 -22.65 11.43
CA LEU A 45 -10.18 -22.69 12.36
C LEU A 45 -8.98 -23.54 11.92
N ALA A 46 -8.99 -24.09 10.70
CA ALA A 46 -7.85 -24.84 10.19
C ALA A 46 -6.62 -23.94 10.01
N THR A 47 -5.43 -24.46 10.35
CA THR A 47 -4.14 -23.81 10.08
C THR A 47 -3.38 -24.66 9.07
N VAL A 48 -2.94 -24.07 7.96
CA VAL A 48 -2.15 -24.74 6.91
C VAL A 48 -0.83 -24.00 6.69
N GLY A 49 0.27 -24.75 6.62
CA GLY A 49 1.56 -24.24 6.20
C GLY A 49 1.83 -24.55 4.72
N MET A 50 2.54 -23.67 4.02
CA MET A 50 3.08 -23.97 2.70
C MET A 50 4.49 -23.38 2.57
N THR A 51 5.43 -24.20 2.13
CA THR A 51 6.83 -23.80 1.97
C THR A 51 7.23 -23.89 0.50
N GLY A 52 7.45 -22.74 -0.14
CA GLY A 52 7.77 -22.65 -1.57
C GLY A 52 6.58 -23.00 -2.48
N GLY A 53 6.88 -23.22 -3.76
CA GLY A 53 5.87 -23.57 -4.77
C GLY A 53 5.13 -22.38 -5.36
N ASN A 54 4.16 -22.69 -6.22
CA ASN A 54 3.34 -21.71 -6.93
C ASN A 54 1.87 -22.05 -6.68
N SER A 55 1.12 -21.12 -6.08
CA SER A 55 -0.33 -21.26 -5.95
C SER A 55 -1.05 -20.24 -6.83
N SER A 56 -2.04 -20.68 -7.59
CA SER A 56 -2.86 -19.74 -8.37
C SER A 56 -3.92 -19.07 -7.51
N ASN A 57 -4.67 -19.84 -6.72
CA ASN A 57 -5.75 -19.30 -5.88
C ASN A 57 -5.65 -19.83 -4.45
N VAL A 58 -5.61 -18.93 -3.47
CA VAL A 58 -5.67 -19.26 -2.06
C VAL A 58 -6.88 -18.59 -1.42
N TRP A 59 -7.81 -19.37 -0.88
CA TRP A 59 -9.01 -18.89 -0.21
C TRP A 59 -8.98 -19.28 1.27
N ILE A 60 -9.15 -18.30 2.15
CA ILE A 60 -9.13 -18.51 3.60
C ILE A 60 -10.40 -17.90 4.17
N ARG A 61 -11.18 -18.70 4.90
CA ARG A 61 -12.48 -18.30 5.44
C ARG A 61 -12.66 -18.77 6.86
N ASP A 62 -13.60 -18.14 7.56
CA ASP A 62 -14.20 -18.62 8.80
C ASP A 62 -13.13 -19.00 9.84
N TYR A 63 -12.30 -18.02 10.20
CA TYR A 63 -11.17 -18.15 11.14
C TYR A 63 -10.03 -19.07 10.68
N GLY A 64 -10.01 -19.49 9.42
CA GLY A 64 -8.88 -20.22 8.84
C GLY A 64 -7.58 -19.41 8.88
N THR A 65 -6.45 -20.09 8.97
CA THR A 65 -5.12 -19.48 8.93
C THR A 65 -4.25 -20.17 7.89
N MET A 66 -3.56 -19.39 7.04
CA MET A 66 -2.49 -19.91 6.18
C MET A 66 -1.17 -19.21 6.47
N ASN A 67 -0.12 -20.00 6.63
CA ASN A 67 1.25 -19.51 6.70
C ASN A 67 1.99 -19.97 5.44
N PHE A 68 2.43 -19.04 4.60
CA PHE A 68 3.09 -19.35 3.34
C PHE A 68 4.46 -18.68 3.32
N SER A 69 5.53 -19.48 3.20
CA SER A 69 6.90 -19.00 3.22
C SER A 69 7.65 -19.39 1.95
N GLY A 70 8.10 -18.39 1.19
CA GLY A 70 8.74 -18.57 -0.11
C GLY A 70 7.78 -19.01 -1.20
N GLY A 71 8.11 -18.79 -2.48
CA GLY A 71 7.26 -19.14 -3.63
C GLY A 71 6.39 -17.99 -4.13
N THR A 72 5.39 -18.31 -4.95
CA THR A 72 4.48 -17.31 -5.54
C THR A 72 3.01 -17.67 -5.32
N VAL A 73 2.18 -16.65 -5.07
CA VAL A 73 0.72 -16.79 -4.99
C VAL A 73 0.06 -15.77 -5.91
N SER A 74 -0.67 -16.21 -6.93
CA SER A 74 -1.25 -15.26 -7.90
C SER A 74 -2.42 -14.49 -7.31
N HIS A 75 -3.38 -15.18 -6.69
CA HIS A 75 -4.57 -14.58 -6.12
C HIS A 75 -4.84 -15.12 -4.72
N VAL A 76 -5.01 -14.21 -3.77
CA VAL A 76 -5.43 -14.51 -2.40
C VAL A 76 -6.77 -13.86 -2.11
N ARG A 77 -7.66 -14.62 -1.49
CA ARG A 77 -8.87 -14.09 -0.84
C ARG A 77 -8.94 -14.55 0.62
N VAL A 78 -9.08 -13.60 1.54
CA VAL A 78 -9.28 -13.86 2.97
C VAL A 78 -10.59 -13.23 3.42
N GLU A 79 -11.47 -14.02 4.03
CA GLU A 79 -12.80 -13.59 4.45
C GLU A 79 -13.12 -14.05 5.88
N ASN A 80 -14.08 -13.40 6.53
CA ASN A 80 -14.71 -13.82 7.79
C ASN A 80 -13.69 -14.14 8.89
N VAL A 81 -12.91 -13.13 9.29
CA VAL A 81 -11.87 -13.26 10.34
C VAL A 81 -10.76 -14.26 9.99
N GLY A 82 -10.62 -14.63 8.71
CA GLY A 82 -9.48 -15.41 8.23
C GLY A 82 -8.16 -14.66 8.38
N THR A 83 -7.05 -15.40 8.43
CA THR A 83 -5.70 -14.84 8.52
C THR A 83 -4.78 -15.47 7.48
N MET A 84 -4.00 -14.65 6.78
CA MET A 84 -2.87 -15.14 5.99
C MET A 84 -1.59 -14.44 6.42
N ASN A 85 -0.53 -15.21 6.55
CA ASN A 85 0.81 -14.73 6.81
C ASN A 85 1.72 -15.17 5.65
N LEU A 86 2.31 -14.20 4.96
CA LEU A 86 3.28 -14.39 3.89
C LEU A 86 4.68 -14.02 4.38
N LEU A 87 5.65 -14.88 4.09
CA LEU A 87 7.07 -14.66 4.40
C LEU A 87 7.90 -14.81 3.12
N SER A 88 8.49 -13.72 2.62
CA SER A 88 9.39 -13.73 1.45
C SER A 88 8.80 -14.33 0.18
N SER A 89 7.54 -13.99 -0.14
CA SER A 89 6.81 -14.53 -1.30
C SER A 89 6.40 -13.44 -2.29
N SER A 90 6.21 -13.78 -3.55
CA SER A 90 5.65 -12.86 -4.54
C SER A 90 4.16 -13.08 -4.72
N PHE A 91 3.40 -12.00 -4.86
CA PHE A 91 1.96 -12.07 -5.06
C PHE A 91 1.45 -10.95 -5.94
N ARG A 92 0.28 -11.19 -6.55
CA ARG A 92 -0.32 -10.27 -7.52
C ARG A 92 -1.61 -9.65 -7.03
N ASP A 93 -2.60 -10.47 -6.65
CA ASP A 93 -3.91 -9.95 -6.25
C ASP A 93 -4.31 -10.44 -4.86
N ILE A 94 -4.74 -9.51 -4.00
CA ILE A 94 -5.22 -9.78 -2.65
C ILE A 94 -6.59 -9.15 -2.46
N GLU A 95 -7.49 -9.91 -1.86
CA GLU A 95 -8.82 -9.48 -1.48
C GLU A 95 -9.10 -9.85 -0.01
N LEU A 96 -9.38 -8.85 0.84
CA LEU A 96 -9.68 -9.04 2.27
C LEU A 96 -11.09 -8.53 2.59
N ARG A 97 -11.93 -9.36 3.22
CA ARG A 97 -13.30 -9.01 3.59
C ARG A 97 -13.66 -9.45 5.00
N ASN A 98 -14.63 -8.75 5.61
CA ASN A 98 -15.25 -9.14 6.88
C ASN A 98 -14.22 -9.40 8.00
N SER A 99 -13.45 -8.38 8.35
CA SER A 99 -12.44 -8.40 9.43
C SER A 99 -11.30 -9.40 9.20
N ALA A 100 -10.96 -9.65 7.93
CA ALA A 100 -9.84 -10.49 7.55
C ALA A 100 -8.50 -9.81 7.86
N ASN A 101 -7.48 -10.64 8.11
CA ASN A 101 -6.12 -10.19 8.41
C ASN A 101 -5.13 -10.75 7.38
N PHE A 102 -4.26 -9.89 6.89
CA PHE A 102 -3.21 -10.26 5.95
C PHE A 102 -1.89 -9.63 6.37
N ASN A 103 -0.88 -10.47 6.65
CA ASN A 103 0.43 -10.02 7.05
C ASN A 103 1.47 -10.49 6.04
N ILE A 104 2.40 -9.61 5.69
CA ILE A 104 3.48 -9.89 4.76
C ILE A 104 4.76 -9.41 5.40
N ASP A 105 5.76 -10.28 5.45
CA ASP A 105 7.11 -9.91 5.80
C ASP A 105 8.05 -10.34 4.67
N GLY A 106 8.37 -9.37 3.82
CA GLY A 106 9.25 -9.51 2.67
C GLY A 106 8.53 -10.00 1.43
N GLY A 107 9.22 -9.89 0.29
CA GLY A 107 8.70 -10.30 -1.01
C GLY A 107 8.44 -9.13 -1.96
N GLN A 108 7.72 -9.44 -3.05
CA GLN A 108 7.43 -8.49 -4.13
C GLN A 108 5.93 -8.52 -4.46
N PHE A 109 5.34 -7.33 -4.47
CA PHE A 109 3.96 -7.11 -4.87
C PHE A 109 3.87 -6.40 -6.21
N GLU A 110 3.10 -6.97 -7.13
CA GLU A 110 2.74 -6.35 -8.39
C GLU A 110 1.28 -6.71 -8.72
N GLY A 111 0.34 -5.79 -8.49
CA GLY A 111 -1.07 -5.98 -8.84
C GLY A 111 -2.03 -5.22 -7.92
N ARG A 112 -3.15 -5.83 -7.52
CA ARG A 112 -4.22 -5.17 -6.74
C ARG A 112 -4.33 -5.72 -5.32
N ILE A 113 -4.39 -4.83 -4.34
CA ILE A 113 -4.86 -5.09 -2.99
C ILE A 113 -6.21 -4.41 -2.84
N ALA A 114 -7.22 -5.17 -2.46
CA ALA A 114 -8.54 -4.64 -2.19
C ALA A 114 -9.03 -5.13 -0.82
N THR A 115 -9.41 -4.20 0.06
CA THR A 115 -9.77 -4.49 1.45
C THR A 115 -11.09 -3.85 1.83
N TRP A 116 -11.92 -4.62 2.52
CA TRP A 116 -13.27 -4.23 2.94
C TRP A 116 -13.55 -4.62 4.39
N ASP A 117 -14.49 -3.91 5.01
CA ASP A 117 -15.21 -4.29 6.24
C ASP A 117 -14.29 -4.61 7.43
N SER A 118 -13.60 -3.59 7.94
CA SER A 118 -12.69 -3.66 9.09
C SER A 118 -11.52 -4.64 8.94
N SER A 119 -11.19 -5.04 7.71
CA SER A 119 -10.03 -5.87 7.42
C SER A 119 -8.72 -5.09 7.60
N THR A 120 -7.66 -5.82 7.93
CA THR A 120 -6.31 -5.25 8.13
C THR A 120 -5.31 -5.91 7.19
N ILE A 121 -4.52 -5.10 6.50
CA ILE A 121 -3.32 -5.55 5.78
C ILE A 121 -2.07 -4.90 6.38
N ASN A 122 -1.04 -5.71 6.64
CA ASN A 122 0.28 -5.27 7.08
C ASN A 122 1.35 -5.79 6.12
N ILE A 123 2.12 -4.90 5.52
CA ILE A 123 3.29 -5.24 4.71
C ILE A 123 4.51 -4.69 5.44
N ASN A 124 5.30 -5.52 6.10
CA ASN A 124 6.36 -5.13 7.03
C ASN A 124 7.77 -5.07 6.41
N SER A 125 7.91 -5.56 5.18
CA SER A 125 9.08 -5.38 4.32
C SER A 125 8.75 -5.85 2.90
N GLY A 126 9.59 -5.51 1.92
CA GLY A 126 9.40 -5.89 0.51
C GLY A 126 9.32 -4.68 -0.43
N TYR A 127 8.98 -4.94 -1.69
CA TYR A 127 8.84 -3.91 -2.72
C TYR A 127 7.43 -3.94 -3.32
N VAL A 128 6.84 -2.76 -3.48
CA VAL A 128 5.58 -2.59 -4.21
C VAL A 128 5.91 -1.96 -5.55
N GLN A 129 5.67 -2.68 -6.64
CA GLN A 129 5.86 -2.18 -7.99
C GLN A 129 4.50 -2.05 -8.68
N GLN A 130 4.14 -0.82 -9.05
CA GLN A 130 2.93 -0.54 -9.83
C GLN A 130 1.62 -1.02 -9.16
N GLY A 131 1.58 -0.97 -7.83
CA GLY A 131 0.48 -1.50 -7.03
C GLY A 131 -0.80 -0.66 -7.15
N TRP A 132 -1.94 -1.31 -7.00
CA TRP A 132 -3.26 -0.70 -6.86
C TRP A 132 -3.79 -1.02 -5.47
N LEU A 133 -4.08 0.00 -4.67
CA LEU A 133 -4.69 -0.16 -3.35
C LEU A 133 -6.11 0.37 -3.37
N GLU A 134 -7.06 -0.45 -2.93
CA GLU A 134 -8.43 -0.06 -2.64
C GLU A 134 -8.77 -0.46 -1.21
N SER A 135 -9.14 0.51 -0.37
CA SER A 135 -9.46 0.29 1.04
C SER A 135 -10.78 0.97 1.37
N VAL A 136 -11.74 0.21 1.88
CA VAL A 136 -13.12 0.67 2.14
C VAL A 136 -13.54 0.25 3.55
N ASN A 137 -14.44 0.99 4.20
CA ASN A 137 -15.08 0.62 5.48
C ASN A 137 -14.12 0.24 6.63
N TYR A 138 -13.69 1.21 7.44
CA TYR A 138 -12.89 1.00 8.68
C TYR A 138 -11.66 0.11 8.52
N THR A 139 -11.16 -0.07 7.29
CA THR A 139 -10.00 -0.89 6.97
C THR A 139 -8.72 -0.19 7.38
N VAL A 140 -7.70 -0.98 7.70
CA VAL A 140 -6.37 -0.46 8.03
C VAL A 140 -5.35 -1.11 7.11
N ALA A 141 -4.70 -0.29 6.30
CA ALA A 141 -3.65 -0.72 5.38
C ALA A 141 -2.30 -0.13 5.79
N ASN A 142 -1.44 -0.98 6.35
CA ASN A 142 -0.13 -0.59 6.83
C ASN A 142 0.96 -1.11 5.88
N PHE A 143 1.79 -0.21 5.39
CA PHE A 143 2.94 -0.52 4.54
C PHE A 143 4.18 0.05 5.21
N TYR A 144 5.13 -0.82 5.52
CA TYR A 144 6.38 -0.52 6.18
C TYR A 144 7.50 -1.21 5.39
N GLY A 145 8.31 -0.45 4.66
CA GLY A 145 9.53 -0.95 4.03
C GLY A 145 9.67 -0.66 2.54
N GLY A 146 10.92 -0.79 2.07
CA GLY A 146 11.32 -0.72 0.67
C GLY A 146 10.99 0.59 -0.06
N ASP A 147 11.16 0.53 -1.38
CA ASP A 147 10.60 1.51 -2.30
C ASP A 147 9.19 1.06 -2.68
N THR A 148 8.23 1.99 -2.65
CA THR A 148 6.83 1.69 -2.96
C THR A 148 6.34 2.58 -4.09
N ALA A 149 5.90 1.97 -5.18
CA ALA A 149 5.30 2.67 -6.32
C ALA A 149 3.84 2.24 -6.50
N TRP A 150 2.92 3.18 -6.25
CA TRP A 150 1.48 2.99 -6.36
C TRP A 150 0.94 3.70 -7.60
N ASN A 151 0.31 2.95 -8.49
CA ASN A 151 -0.36 3.53 -9.65
C ASN A 151 -1.68 4.19 -9.23
N PHE A 152 -2.45 3.50 -8.38
CA PHE A 152 -3.71 3.99 -7.85
C PHE A 152 -3.83 3.64 -6.37
N LEU A 153 -4.25 4.61 -5.57
CA LEU A 153 -4.60 4.42 -4.17
C LEU A 153 -5.97 5.03 -3.91
N THR A 154 -6.94 4.21 -3.52
CA THR A 154 -8.30 4.65 -3.20
C THR A 154 -8.63 4.30 -1.76
N LEU A 155 -9.00 5.29 -0.97
CA LEU A 155 -9.47 5.11 0.41
C LEU A 155 -10.87 5.71 0.55
N ARG A 156 -11.79 4.95 1.16
CA ARG A 156 -13.20 5.37 1.32
C ARG A 156 -13.70 5.18 2.74
N ASP A 157 -14.68 6.00 3.10
CA ASP A 157 -15.37 5.96 4.39
C ASP A 157 -14.39 6.18 5.54
N TYR A 158 -14.17 5.21 6.42
CA TYR A 158 -13.23 5.32 7.55
C TYR A 158 -11.92 4.55 7.33
N ALA A 159 -11.56 4.28 6.07
CA ALA A 159 -10.33 3.58 5.75
C ALA A 159 -9.09 4.41 6.10
N ILE A 160 -8.07 3.74 6.64
CA ILE A 160 -6.80 4.33 7.02
C ILE A 160 -5.68 3.61 6.28
N ALA A 161 -4.82 4.36 5.58
CA ALA A 161 -3.56 3.84 5.08
C ALA A 161 -2.37 4.52 5.74
N ASN A 162 -1.40 3.74 6.21
CA ASN A 162 -0.14 4.20 6.73
C ASN A 162 0.98 3.67 5.84
N ILE A 163 1.64 4.53 5.08
CA ILE A 163 2.71 4.14 4.16
C ILE A 163 4.03 4.67 4.68
N ARG A 164 4.98 3.78 4.96
CA ARG A 164 6.33 4.09 5.38
C ARG A 164 7.35 3.42 4.48
N GLY A 165 8.25 4.18 3.89
CA GLY A 165 9.22 3.65 2.91
C GLY A 165 10.42 4.56 2.68
N GLY A 166 11.38 4.07 1.90
CA GLY A 166 12.54 4.86 1.45
C GLY A 166 12.10 5.91 0.43
N ASN A 167 11.89 5.46 -0.81
CA ASN A 167 11.25 6.23 -1.86
C ASN A 167 9.79 5.81 -2.02
N ILE A 168 8.88 6.78 -1.95
CA ILE A 168 7.46 6.55 -2.12
C ILE A 168 7.01 7.31 -3.36
N HIS A 169 6.45 6.59 -4.32
CA HIS A 169 5.98 7.11 -5.57
C HIS A 169 4.48 6.86 -5.73
N PHE A 170 3.72 7.90 -6.06
CA PHE A 170 2.29 7.82 -6.35
C PHE A 170 1.98 8.41 -7.72
N THR A 171 1.19 7.69 -8.51
CA THR A 171 0.66 8.20 -9.78
C THR A 171 -0.77 8.72 -9.66
N SER A 172 -1.59 8.22 -8.73
CA SER A 172 -2.94 8.78 -8.47
C SER A 172 -3.44 8.33 -7.11
N PHE A 173 -4.21 9.21 -6.46
CA PHE A 173 -4.92 8.84 -5.25
C PHE A 173 -6.26 9.57 -5.12
N ASP A 174 -7.21 8.85 -4.55
CA ASP A 174 -8.63 9.20 -4.46
C ASP A 174 -9.14 8.88 -3.04
N LEU A 175 -9.33 9.91 -2.23
CA LEU A 175 -9.82 9.79 -0.86
C LEU A 175 -11.24 10.36 -0.74
N HIS A 176 -12.15 9.60 -0.13
CA HIS A 176 -13.54 10.01 0.12
C HIS A 176 -14.00 9.68 1.55
N GLY A 177 -15.08 10.34 1.97
CA GLY A 177 -15.71 10.15 3.28
C GLY A 177 -14.89 10.76 4.42
N PHE A 178 -14.37 9.90 5.28
CA PHE A 178 -13.56 10.24 6.46
C PHE A 178 -12.19 9.54 6.43
N ALA A 179 -11.73 9.19 5.22
CA ALA A 179 -10.53 8.41 5.05
C ALA A 179 -9.28 9.18 5.44
N SER A 180 -8.25 8.46 5.89
CA SER A 180 -6.97 9.05 6.26
C SER A 180 -5.80 8.34 5.59
N LEU A 181 -4.91 9.12 4.98
CA LEU A 181 -3.65 8.65 4.44
C LEU A 181 -2.49 9.31 5.20
N ASN A 182 -1.62 8.50 5.79
CA ASN A 182 -0.41 8.94 6.46
C ASN A 182 0.80 8.41 5.71
N VAL A 183 1.62 9.30 5.15
CA VAL A 183 2.82 8.95 4.39
C VAL A 183 4.06 9.39 5.17
N PHE A 184 4.98 8.46 5.43
CA PHE A 184 6.24 8.70 6.13
C PHE A 184 7.39 8.23 5.26
N GLY A 185 8.27 9.10 4.79
CA GLY A 185 9.34 8.66 3.89
C GLY A 185 10.58 9.53 3.83
N GLY A 186 11.58 9.05 3.10
CA GLY A 186 12.75 9.84 2.73
C GLY A 186 12.37 10.81 1.61
N GLN A 187 12.20 10.26 0.40
CA GLN A 187 11.74 10.98 -0.78
C GLN A 187 10.30 10.57 -1.12
N ILE A 188 9.43 11.56 -1.28
CA ILE A 188 8.05 11.34 -1.71
C ILE A 188 7.86 12.05 -3.04
N ALA A 189 7.53 11.27 -4.06
CA ALA A 189 7.30 11.74 -5.42
C ALA A 189 5.84 11.51 -5.78
N LEU A 190 5.13 12.60 -6.07
CA LEU A 190 3.81 12.57 -6.67
C LEU A 190 4.01 12.91 -8.16
N ASP A 191 4.25 11.92 -9.02
CA ASP A 191 4.68 12.17 -10.41
C ASP A 191 3.52 12.26 -11.40
N ILE A 192 3.64 13.21 -12.33
CA ILE A 192 2.69 13.52 -13.39
C ILE A 192 2.31 12.25 -14.20
N PRO A 193 1.02 12.03 -14.53
CA PRO A 193 -0.13 12.88 -14.23
C PRO A 193 -0.85 12.46 -12.94
N VAL A 194 -0.41 12.99 -11.78
CA VAL A 194 -1.19 12.81 -10.56
C VAL A 194 -2.52 13.56 -10.68
N SER A 195 -3.60 12.78 -10.67
CA SER A 195 -4.91 13.28 -10.30
C SER A 195 -5.10 12.93 -8.83
N LEU A 196 -5.08 13.97 -8.01
CA LEU A 196 -5.31 13.87 -6.59
C LEU A 196 -6.71 14.38 -6.26
N PHE A 197 -7.57 13.50 -5.77
CA PHE A 197 -8.90 13.87 -5.30
C PHE A 197 -9.03 13.60 -3.81
N LEU A 198 -9.35 14.66 -3.05
CA LEU A 198 -9.72 14.60 -1.64
C LEU A 198 -11.13 15.18 -1.51
N ARG A 199 -12.09 14.37 -1.07
CA ARG A 199 -13.49 14.78 -0.96
C ARG A 199 -14.06 14.53 0.44
N ASP A 200 -15.13 15.23 0.78
CA ASP A 200 -15.85 15.14 2.05
C ASP A 200 -15.04 15.66 3.27
N SER A 201 -14.39 14.77 4.04
CA SER A 201 -13.72 15.12 5.30
C SER A 201 -12.49 14.25 5.53
N VAL A 202 -11.68 14.15 4.48
CA VAL A 202 -10.48 13.30 4.47
C VAL A 202 -9.26 14.05 4.99
N THR A 203 -8.28 13.28 5.49
CA THR A 203 -7.00 13.83 5.97
C THR A 203 -5.82 13.13 5.32
N LEU A 204 -4.97 13.90 4.65
CA LEU A 204 -3.68 13.48 4.15
C LEU A 204 -2.56 14.09 5.00
N ASN A 205 -1.73 13.25 5.60
CA ASN A 205 -0.56 13.69 6.34
C ASN A 205 0.72 13.19 5.67
N ILE A 206 1.66 14.10 5.38
CA ILE A 206 2.91 13.79 4.71
C ILE A 206 4.07 14.18 5.62
N TYR A 207 4.87 13.21 6.01
CA TYR A 207 6.01 13.34 6.92
C TYR A 207 7.30 12.88 6.26
N GLY A 208 8.38 13.63 6.38
CA GLY A 208 9.67 13.15 5.91
C GLY A 208 10.81 14.16 5.93
N GLY A 209 12.04 13.65 5.79
CA GLY A 209 13.26 14.43 5.93
C GLY A 209 13.93 14.89 4.63
N GLY A 210 13.50 14.33 3.47
CA GLY A 210 14.08 14.64 2.16
C GLY A 210 13.35 15.75 1.41
N SER A 211 13.03 15.51 0.14
CA SER A 211 12.17 16.39 -0.66
C SER A 211 10.83 15.72 -0.96
N ALA A 212 9.76 16.51 -0.82
CA ALA A 212 8.45 16.17 -1.36
C ALA A 212 8.31 16.87 -2.73
N ILE A 213 8.19 16.10 -3.79
CA ILE A 213 7.90 16.63 -5.13
C ILE A 213 6.40 16.52 -5.33
N LEU A 214 5.74 17.67 -5.31
CA LEU A 214 4.32 17.79 -5.57
C LEU A 214 4.15 18.27 -7.01
N SER A 215 3.61 17.43 -7.88
CA SER A 215 3.34 17.82 -9.26
C SER A 215 1.86 17.59 -9.60
N ASN A 216 1.26 18.63 -10.19
CA ASN A 216 -0.11 18.70 -10.72
C ASN A 216 -1.31 18.39 -9.78
N GLY A 217 -2.42 19.10 -10.02
CA GLY A 217 -3.77 18.54 -9.91
C GLY A 217 -4.27 18.17 -8.51
N PHE A 218 -4.15 19.08 -7.55
CA PHE A 218 -4.84 18.97 -6.27
C PHE A 218 -6.32 19.36 -6.43
N TYR A 219 -7.23 18.41 -6.23
CA TYR A 219 -8.66 18.65 -6.12
C TYR A 219 -9.08 18.38 -4.68
N LEU A 220 -9.14 19.44 -3.87
CA LEU A 220 -9.64 19.37 -2.50
C LEU A 220 -11.06 19.93 -2.45
N GLU A 221 -11.99 19.11 -1.98
CA GLU A 221 -13.40 19.46 -1.78
C GLU A 221 -13.76 19.40 -0.29
N ASP A 222 -14.82 20.13 0.06
CA ASP A 222 -15.44 20.14 1.39
C ASP A 222 -14.47 20.52 2.53
N ASN A 223 -14.33 19.66 3.55
CA ASN A 223 -13.53 19.89 4.76
C ASN A 223 -12.19 19.12 4.72
N SER A 224 -11.71 18.79 3.53
CA SER A 224 -10.50 17.99 3.35
C SER A 224 -9.23 18.74 3.77
N GLN A 225 -8.27 18.01 4.34
CA GLN A 225 -7.03 18.58 4.86
C GLN A 225 -5.80 17.86 4.32
N ILE A 226 -4.79 18.64 3.92
CA ILE A 226 -3.44 18.16 3.64
C ILE A 226 -2.48 18.82 4.63
N ASN A 227 -1.79 18.01 5.44
CA ASN A 227 -0.77 18.47 6.36
C ASN A 227 0.60 17.99 5.87
N VAL A 228 1.50 18.94 5.59
CA VAL A 228 2.85 18.63 5.09
C VAL A 228 3.90 19.06 6.12
N TYR A 229 4.70 18.08 6.54
CA TYR A 229 5.78 18.18 7.51
C TYR A 229 7.10 17.79 6.81
N TYR A 230 7.63 18.70 5.99
CA TYR A 230 8.85 18.48 5.20
C TYR A 230 9.79 19.67 5.27
N SER A 231 11.09 19.39 5.17
CA SER A 231 12.16 20.40 5.12
C SER A 231 12.23 21.12 3.76
N SER A 232 11.82 20.45 2.68
CA SER A 232 11.82 21.00 1.32
C SER A 232 10.64 20.49 0.50
N ILE A 233 9.98 21.40 -0.21
CA ILE A 233 8.83 21.11 -1.07
C ILE A 233 9.10 21.72 -2.43
N ILE A 234 9.07 20.88 -3.46
CA ILE A 234 9.25 21.30 -4.84
C ILE A 234 7.89 21.16 -5.51
N TYR A 235 7.31 22.28 -5.92
CA TYR A 235 6.06 22.29 -6.67
C TYR A 235 6.33 22.51 -8.16
N ASN A 236 6.06 21.53 -9.01
CA ASN A 236 6.25 21.69 -10.45
C ASN A 236 4.90 22.03 -11.12
N GLU A 237 4.75 23.26 -11.59
CA GLU A 237 3.57 23.67 -12.38
C GLU A 237 3.70 23.17 -13.83
N PRO A 238 2.70 22.46 -14.38
CA PRO A 238 2.79 21.91 -15.72
C PRO A 238 2.75 23.03 -16.76
N GLY A 239 3.70 23.02 -17.70
CA GLY A 239 3.75 23.99 -18.80
C GLY A 239 4.41 25.33 -18.47
N LYS A 240 4.91 25.54 -17.25
CA LYS A 240 5.77 26.70 -16.93
C LYS A 240 7.19 26.25 -16.59
N CYS A 241 8.13 26.56 -17.47
CA CYS A 241 9.55 26.47 -17.18
C CYS A 241 9.96 27.69 -16.34
N GLY A 242 10.20 27.50 -15.05
CA GLY A 242 10.68 28.54 -14.14
C GLY A 242 10.85 27.98 -12.72
N PRO A 243 11.69 28.60 -11.87
CA PRO A 243 11.81 28.19 -10.48
C PRO A 243 10.44 28.32 -9.79
N PRO A 244 10.03 27.34 -8.98
CA PRO A 244 8.72 27.35 -8.36
C PRO A 244 8.59 28.50 -7.35
N ILE A 245 7.68 29.43 -7.60
CA ILE A 245 7.36 30.52 -6.68
C ILE A 245 6.09 30.13 -5.93
N LEU A 246 6.25 29.49 -4.77
CA LEU A 246 5.16 29.27 -3.82
C LEU A 246 4.86 30.60 -3.10
N GLY A 247 3.76 31.26 -3.46
CA GLY A 247 3.21 32.36 -2.67
C GLY A 247 2.44 31.81 -1.48
N TYR A 248 2.79 32.20 -0.26
CA TYR A 248 2.12 31.74 0.96
C TYR A 248 1.54 32.91 1.78
N ARG A 249 0.48 32.62 2.55
CA ARG A 249 -0.05 33.51 3.60
C ARG A 249 0.02 32.80 4.95
N LEU A 250 0.62 33.44 5.95
CA LEU A 250 0.58 32.98 7.34
C LEU A 250 -0.84 33.13 7.88
N ILE A 251 -1.42 32.05 8.38
CA ILE A 251 -2.66 32.08 9.17
C ILE A 251 -2.27 31.79 10.61
N ASP A 252 -2.54 32.76 11.48
CA ASP A 252 -2.52 32.66 12.94
C ASP A 252 -1.23 32.10 13.59
N GLY A 253 -0.12 32.12 12.86
CA GLY A 253 1.21 31.76 13.37
C GLY A 253 1.48 30.25 13.48
N SER A 254 0.55 29.38 13.07
CA SER A 254 0.71 27.92 13.14
C SER A 254 0.85 27.23 11.77
N GLY A 255 0.58 27.92 10.67
CA GLY A 255 0.71 27.34 9.32
C GLY A 255 0.68 28.36 8.19
N PHE A 256 1.06 27.88 7.00
CA PHE A 256 0.94 28.62 5.75
C PHE A 256 -0.23 28.03 4.93
N LEU A 257 -1.12 28.88 4.42
CA LEU A 257 -2.18 28.47 3.49
C LEU A 257 -1.79 28.83 2.05
N LEU A 258 -2.00 27.89 1.12
CA LEU A 258 -1.90 28.12 -0.32
C LEU A 258 -3.29 28.08 -0.97
N ASN A 259 -3.88 29.27 -1.15
CA ASN A 259 -5.22 29.47 -1.71
C ASN A 259 -5.35 29.15 -3.22
N GLN A 260 -4.28 28.74 -3.89
CA GLN A 260 -4.34 28.43 -5.34
C GLN A 260 -4.84 27.00 -5.64
N PHE A 261 -5.04 26.16 -4.62
CA PHE A 261 -5.37 24.74 -4.79
C PHE A 261 -6.75 24.34 -4.26
N THR A 262 -7.53 25.28 -3.73
CA THR A 262 -8.78 24.99 -3.02
C THR A 262 -9.95 25.56 -3.81
N GLN A 263 -10.87 24.71 -4.26
CA GLN A 263 -12.10 25.16 -4.95
C GLN A 263 -13.18 25.63 -3.97
N THR A 264 -13.08 25.23 -2.70
CA THR A 264 -14.00 25.57 -1.62
C THR A 264 -13.30 26.40 -0.55
N GLU A 265 -14.05 27.20 0.21
CA GLU A 265 -13.51 28.09 1.25
C GLU A 265 -12.98 27.36 2.50
N ILE A 266 -13.14 26.02 2.59
CA ILE A 266 -12.88 25.25 3.83
C ILE A 266 -11.76 24.21 3.68
N SER A 267 -11.46 23.78 2.45
CA SER A 267 -10.30 22.92 2.18
C SER A 267 -9.00 23.66 2.51
N GLN A 268 -8.05 22.99 3.15
CA GLN A 268 -6.79 23.62 3.55
C GLN A 268 -5.58 22.73 3.34
N ILE A 269 -4.48 23.37 2.91
CA ILE A 269 -3.15 22.78 2.91
C ILE A 269 -2.35 23.51 3.98
N ASN A 270 -1.92 22.77 5.00
CA ASN A 270 -1.15 23.27 6.12
C ASN A 270 0.33 22.87 5.94
N PHE A 271 1.20 23.86 5.81
CA PHE A 271 2.64 23.65 5.96
C PHE A 271 3.03 23.93 7.40
N ILE A 272 3.52 22.90 8.08
CA ILE A 272 3.81 22.97 9.52
C ILE A 272 5.33 23.03 9.68
N PRO A 273 5.88 24.18 10.14
CA PRO A 273 7.32 24.31 10.31
C PRO A 273 7.81 23.36 11.40
N GLU A 274 9.03 22.84 11.21
CA GLU A 274 9.66 22.02 12.23
C GLU A 274 9.79 22.80 13.56
N PRO A 275 9.61 22.16 14.73
CA PRO A 275 9.69 22.83 16.02
C PRO A 275 11.01 23.61 16.23
N MET A 276 12.11 23.11 15.66
CA MET A 276 13.42 23.77 15.74
C MET A 276 13.44 25.10 14.97
N SER A 277 12.74 25.19 13.85
CA SER A 277 12.63 26.42 13.06
C SER A 277 11.90 27.52 13.84
N LEU A 278 10.84 27.16 14.56
CA LEU A 278 10.13 28.09 15.45
C LEU A 278 11.01 28.57 16.61
N LEU A 279 11.78 27.66 17.22
CA LEU A 279 12.74 28.00 18.28
C LEU A 279 13.82 28.96 17.77
N LEU A 280 14.43 28.66 16.62
CA LEU A 280 15.45 29.50 16.00
C LEU A 280 14.91 30.89 15.65
N PHE A 281 13.69 30.96 15.12
CA PHE A 281 13.03 32.24 14.85
C PHE A 281 12.79 33.04 16.13
N GLY A 282 12.32 32.38 17.19
CA GLY A 282 12.14 32.98 18.52
C GLY A 282 13.45 33.53 19.09
N PHE A 283 14.54 32.75 19.05
CA PHE A 283 15.86 33.22 19.49
C PHE A 283 16.41 34.34 18.62
N GLY A 284 16.19 34.30 17.30
CA GLY A 284 16.56 35.37 16.38
C GLY A 284 15.87 36.69 16.72
N LEU A 285 14.56 36.65 17.00
CA LEU A 285 13.81 37.83 17.44
C LEU A 285 14.32 38.38 18.77
N LEU A 286 14.65 37.50 19.73
CA LEU A 286 15.23 37.90 21.01
C LEU A 286 16.61 38.55 20.84
N ALA A 287 17.46 38.00 19.96
CA ALA A 287 18.77 38.55 19.65
C ALA A 287 18.67 39.93 18.99
N LEU A 288 17.78 40.09 18.01
CA LEU A 288 17.52 41.38 17.34
C LEU A 288 16.96 42.43 18.30
N ARG A 289 16.13 42.03 19.27
CA ARG A 289 15.61 42.94 20.31
C ARG A 289 16.73 43.44 21.23
N LYS A 290 17.72 42.60 21.55
CA LYS A 290 18.86 42.97 22.39
C LYS A 290 19.85 43.90 21.67
N SER A 291 19.98 43.76 20.35
CA SER A 291 20.86 44.59 19.51
C SER A 291 20.43 46.06 19.37
N LYS A 292 19.19 46.42 19.74
CA LYS A 292 18.68 47.80 19.66
C LYS A 292 18.84 48.61 20.96
N LYS A 293 19.54 48.07 21.96
CA LYS A 293 19.99 48.80 23.15
C LYS A 293 21.50 48.93 23.10
#